data_AF-A0A7J4EEU7-F1
#
_entry.id   AF-A0A7J4EEU7-F1
#
_cell.length_a   1.000
_cell.length_b   1.000
_cell.length_c   1.000
_cell.angle_alpha   90.00
_cell.angle_beta   90.00
_cell.angle_gamma   90.00
#
_symmetry.space_group_name_H-M   'P 1'
#
loop_
_entity.id
_entity.type
_entity.pdbx_description
1 polymer ?
#
loop_
_entity_poly.entity_id
_entity_poly.type
_entity_poly.pdbx_seq_one_letter_code
_entity_poly.pdbx_strand_id
1 'polypeptide(L)'
;MKWRLAFIGFGTVGRGFAQILLEKKEMLKKRYGLDYSVVAVSDILKGSVYDANGLDVGRILDMVKAGKKLDEYPTGVKGLDVFT
;
A
#
# COMPACT_ATOMS: atom_id res chain seq x y z
N MET A 1 16.98 8.16 6.57
CA MET A 1 16.75 7.33 5.36
C MET A 1 15.28 6.93 5.34
N LYS A 2 14.61 6.97 4.18
CA LYS A 2 13.19 6.60 4.07
C LYS A 2 13.07 5.25 3.34
N TRP A 3 12.46 4.28 3.99
CA TRP A 3 12.26 2.93 3.44
C TRP A 3 11.10 2.93 2.44
N ARG A 4 11.28 2.26 1.30
CA ARG A 4 10.22 2.09 0.28
C ARG A 4 9.64 0.70 0.42
N LEU A 5 8.36 0.61 0.78
CA LEU A 5 7.66 -0.66 1.02
C LEU A 5 6.75 -0.99 -0.15
N ALA A 6 6.71 -2.27 -0.52
CA ALA A 6 5.79 -2.83 -1.50
C ALA A 6 4.97 -3.95 -0.85
N PHE A 7 3.66 -3.95 -1.08
CA PHE A 7 2.78 -5.04 -0.69
C PHE A 7 2.55 -5.98 -1.86
N ILE A 8 2.83 -7.26 -1.66
CA ILE A 8 2.48 -8.34 -2.58
C ILE A 8 1.42 -9.19 -1.88
N GLY A 9 0.19 -9.09 -2.35
CA GLY A 9 -1.02 -9.54 -1.67
C GLY A 9 -1.57 -8.47 -0.73
N PHE A 10 -2.81 -8.03 -0.98
CA PHE A 10 -3.52 -7.04 -0.17
C PHE A 10 -4.84 -7.58 0.40
N GLY A 11 -4.80 -8.84 0.81
CA GLY A 11 -5.87 -9.55 1.53
C GLY A 11 -5.97 -9.14 3.00
N THR A 12 -6.49 -10.03 3.86
CA THR A 12 -6.70 -9.72 5.30
C THR A 12 -5.42 -9.33 6.02
N VAL A 13 -4.34 -10.08 5.82
CA VAL A 13 -3.04 -9.80 6.47
C VAL A 13 -2.44 -8.50 5.95
N GLY A 14 -2.38 -8.29 4.64
CA GLY A 14 -1.83 -7.07 4.04
C GLY A 14 -2.56 -5.81 4.50
N ARG A 15 -3.90 -5.85 4.55
CA ARG A 15 -4.73 -4.74 5.04
C ARG A 15 -4.53 -4.47 6.53
N GLY A 16 -4.50 -5.53 7.35
CA GLY A 16 -4.24 -5.40 8.79
C GLY A 16 -2.85 -4.82 9.07
N PHE A 17 -1.84 -5.30 8.36
CA PHE A 17 -0.48 -4.77 8.49
C PHE A 17 -0.39 -3.30 8.04
N ALA A 18 -1.00 -2.95 6.90
CA ALA A 18 -1.07 -1.57 6.43
C ALA A 18 -1.75 -0.64 7.44
N GLN A 19 -2.83 -1.09 8.08
CA GLN A 19 -3.52 -0.35 9.13
C GLN A 19 -2.62 -0.14 10.37
N ILE A 20 -1.96 -1.18 10.86
CA ILE A 20 -1.01 -1.08 11.98
C ILE A 20 0.14 -0.12 11.65
N LEU A 21 0.69 -0.21 10.43
CA LEU A 21 1.74 0.69 9.97
C LEU A 21 1.30 2.15 10.05
N LEU A 22 0.10 2.47 9.55
CA LEU A 22 -0.47 3.81 9.61
C LEU A 22 -0.66 4.29 11.06
N GLU A 23 -1.33 3.48 11.88
CA GLU A 23 -1.64 3.80 13.29
C GLU A 23 -0.38 4.00 14.13
N LYS A 24 0.68 3.22 13.85
CA LYS A 24 1.93 3.25 14.63
C LYS A 24 3.05 4.04 13.97
N LYS A 25 2.79 4.77 12.87
CA LYS A 25 3.82 5.46 12.06
C LYS A 25 4.75 6.33 12.89
N GLU A 26 4.20 7.19 13.75
CA GLU A 26 4.98 8.09 14.61
C GLU A 26 5.80 7.32 15.66
N MET A 27 5.24 6.27 16.25
CA MET A 27 5.94 5.44 17.23
C MET A 27 7.11 4.69 16.57
N LEU A 28 6.89 4.11 15.39
CA LEU A 28 7.91 3.40 14.62
C LEU A 28 9.07 4.32 14.24
N LYS A 29 8.76 5.56 13.81
CA LYS A 29 9.77 6.57 13.51
C LYS A 29 10.57 6.99 14.74
N LYS A 30 9.91 7.29 15.86
CA LYS A 30 10.58 7.78 17.08
C LYS A 30 11.39 6.71 17.80
N ARG A 31 10.86 5.48 17.92
CA ARG A 31 11.47 4.41 18.71
C ARG A 31 12.52 3.61 17.92
N TYR A 32 12.31 3.42 16.62
CA TYR A 32 13.14 2.53 15.80
C TYR A 32 13.79 3.25 14.61
N GLY A 33 13.57 4.56 14.43
CA GLY A 33 14.07 5.30 13.27
C GLY A 33 13.41 4.86 11.95
N LEU A 34 12.30 4.13 12.01
CA LEU A 34 11.64 3.57 10.83
C LEU A 34 10.73 4.62 10.19
N ASP A 35 11.29 5.42 9.30
CA ASP A 35 10.55 6.29 8.38
C ASP A 35 10.33 5.54 7.05
N TYR A 36 9.08 5.41 6.61
CA TYR A 36 8.73 4.58 5.44
C TYR A 36 7.70 5.26 4.53
N SER A 37 7.66 4.78 3.29
CA SER A 37 6.68 5.12 2.26
C SER A 37 6.23 3.83 1.60
N VAL A 38 4.93 3.56 1.59
CA VAL A 38 4.39 2.48 0.74
C VAL A 38 4.35 3.02 -0.68
N VAL A 39 5.00 2.33 -1.61
CA VAL A 39 5.15 2.76 -3.01
C VAL A 39 4.46 1.82 -3.99
N ALA A 40 4.16 0.59 -3.58
CA ALA A 40 3.46 -0.37 -4.42
C ALA A 40 2.46 -1.22 -3.63
N VAL A 41 1.35 -1.56 -4.25
CA VAL A 41 0.42 -2.60 -3.81
C VAL A 41 0.04 -3.42 -5.02
N SER A 42 0.22 -4.74 -4.95
CA SER A 42 -0.19 -5.69 -5.99
C SER A 42 -1.01 -6.79 -5.34
N ASP A 43 -2.18 -7.08 -5.91
CA ASP A 43 -3.08 -8.13 -5.44
C ASP A 43 -3.74 -8.81 -6.64
N ILE A 44 -3.76 -10.14 -6.63
CA ILE A 44 -4.26 -10.94 -7.77
C ILE A 44 -5.73 -10.61 -8.11
N LEU A 45 -6.56 -10.30 -7.11
CA LEU A 45 -7.98 -10.05 -7.32
C LEU A 45 -8.30 -8.56 -7.51
N LYS A 46 -7.51 -7.69 -6.90
CA LYS A 46 -7.77 -6.24 -6.90
C LYS A 46 -6.93 -5.46 -7.92
N GLY A 47 -5.94 -6.07 -8.56
CA GLY A 47 -5.03 -5.43 -9.50
C GLY A 47 -3.80 -4.86 -8.81
N SER A 48 -3.14 -3.89 -9.44
CA SER A 48 -1.86 -3.38 -8.95
C SER A 48 -1.68 -1.88 -9.17
N VAL A 49 -0.94 -1.24 -8.27
CA VAL A 49 -0.58 0.18 -8.39
C VAL A 49 0.81 0.44 -7.82
N TYR A 50 1.61 1.23 -8.54
CA TYR A 50 2.93 1.70 -8.13
C TYR A 50 3.06 3.21 -8.32
N ASP A 51 3.48 3.92 -7.28
CA ASP A 51 3.85 5.34 -7.34
C ASP A 51 5.18 5.56 -6.62
N ALA A 52 6.18 6.06 -7.35
CA ALA A 52 7.52 6.31 -6.82
C ALA A 52 7.51 7.36 -5.69
N ASN A 53 6.55 8.29 -5.71
CA ASN A 53 6.38 9.34 -4.71
C ASN A 53 5.67 8.84 -3.44
N GLY A 54 5.12 7.63 -3.47
CA GLY A 54 4.36 7.04 -2.39
C GLY A 54 2.86 7.05 -2.63
N LEU A 55 2.20 6.05 -2.04
CA LEU A 55 0.77 5.85 -2.10
C LEU A 55 0.12 6.34 -0.81
N ASP A 56 -1.09 6.89 -0.92
CA ASP A 56 -1.96 7.09 0.23
C ASP A 56 -2.56 5.74 0.64
N VAL A 57 -1.95 5.12 1.64
CA VAL A 57 -2.35 3.81 2.17
C VAL A 57 -3.75 3.86 2.78
N GLY A 58 -4.16 4.99 3.36
CA GLY A 58 -5.51 5.15 3.94
C GLY A 58 -6.56 5.08 2.83
N ARG A 59 -6.35 5.85 1.76
CA ARG A 59 -7.22 5.82 0.59
C ARG A 59 -7.27 4.43 -0.07
N ILE A 60 -6.13 3.74 -0.17
CA ILE A 60 -6.10 2.36 -0.70
C ILE A 60 -6.93 1.41 0.18
N LEU A 61 -6.79 1.49 1.49
CA LEU A 61 -7.58 0.68 2.43
C LEU A 61 -9.08 0.93 2.24
N ASP A 62 -9.49 2.19 2.12
CA ASP A 62 -10.91 2.57 1.94
C ASP A 62 -11.46 2.10 0.60
N MET A 63 -10.69 2.24 -0.49
CA MET A 63 -11.07 1.73 -1.81
C MET A 63 -11.28 0.22 -1.80
N VAL A 64 -10.32 -0.53 -1.24
CA VAL A 64 -10.38 -1.99 -1.21
C VAL A 64 -11.52 -2.49 -0.32
N LYS A 65 -11.83 -1.78 0.79
CA LYS A 65 -13.00 -2.03 1.65
C LYS A 65 -14.31 -1.76 0.93
N ALA A 66 -14.37 -0.71 0.09
CA ALA A 66 -15.53 -0.39 -0.74
C ALA A 66 -15.69 -1.31 -1.97
N GLY A 67 -14.87 -2.35 -2.11
CA GLY A 67 -14.94 -3.30 -3.21
C GLY A 67 -14.30 -2.81 -4.52
N LYS A 68 -13.69 -1.62 -4.54
CA LYS A 68 -13.01 -1.07 -5.72
C LYS A 68 -11.71 -1.79 -6.03
N LYS A 69 -11.28 -1.69 -7.28
CA LYS A 69 -9.98 -2.18 -7.75
C LYS A 69 -8.88 -1.15 -7.51
N LEU A 70 -7.65 -1.64 -7.39
CA LEU A 70 -6.44 -0.82 -7.32
C LEU A 70 -6.17 -0.10 -8.64
N ASP A 71 -6.68 -0.64 -9.75
CA ASP A 71 -6.58 0.00 -11.07
C ASP A 71 -7.31 1.35 -11.16
N GLU A 72 -8.32 1.54 -10.30
CA GLU A 72 -9.09 2.79 -10.20
C GLU A 72 -8.36 3.86 -9.38
N TYR A 73 -7.16 3.58 -8.87
CA TYR A 73 -6.37 4.56 -8.13
C TYR A 73 -5.94 5.71 -9.07
N PRO A 74 -6.15 6.99 -8.67
CA PRO A 74 -6.07 8.11 -9.60
C PRO A 74 -4.69 8.33 -10.22
N THR A 75 -3.62 7.97 -9.52
CA THR A 75 -2.23 8.15 -9.97
C THR A 75 -1.49 6.81 -10.00
N GLY A 76 -0.21 6.84 -10.38
CA GLY A 76 0.64 5.65 -10.42
C GLY A 76 0.46 4.78 -11.65
N VAL A 77 1.41 3.86 -11.81
CA VAL A 77 1.48 2.82 -12.85
C VAL A 77 0.68 1.60 -12.40
N LYS A 78 -0.10 1.00 -13.31
CA LYS A 78 -0.95 -0.17 -13.07
C LYS A 78 -0.50 -1.35 -13.94
N GLY A 79 -1.10 -2.53 -13.75
CA GLY A 79 -0.80 -3.72 -14.56
C GLY A 79 0.57 -4.34 -14.28
N LEU A 80 1.02 -4.24 -13.03
CA LEU A 80 2.27 -4.83 -12.50
C LEU A 80 1.98 -6.10 -11.67
N ASP A 81 0.92 -6.81 -12.00
CA ASP A 81 0.53 -8.09 -11.39
C ASP A 81 0.88 -9.26 -12.32
N VAL A 82 0.92 -10.47 -11.76
CA VAL A 82 1.51 -11.67 -12.38
C VAL A 82 0.75 -12.15 -13.64
N PHE A 83 -0.41 -11.58 -13.95
CA PHE A 83 -1.27 -11.99 -15.07
C PHE A 83 -1.37 -10.94 -16.18
N THR A 84 -0.62 -9.84 -16.08
CA THR A 84 -0.50 -8.78 -17.09
C THR A 84 0.90 -8.79 -17.70
#